data_AF-A0A651GJ16-F1
#
_entry.id   AF-A0A651GJ16-F1
#
_cell.length_a   1.000
_cell.length_b   1.000
_cell.length_c   1.000
_cell.angle_alpha   90.00
_cell.angle_beta   90.00
_cell.angle_gamma   90.00
#
_symmetry.space_group_name_H-M   'P 1'
#
loop_
_entity.id
_entity.type
_entity.pdbx_description
1 polymer ?
#
loop_
_entity_poly.entity_id
_entity_poly.type
_entity_poly.pdbx_seq_one_letter_code
_entity_poly.pdbx_strand_id
1 'polypeptide(L)'
;SLVTPIDREDLFRLSRSIDDVLDNLRDFVREFDLLRVDCSELFPGILEALEDGLDNLAEALEKLEEEPEEASPGALAAKKECNRIRYLYQQAVAEVLDEPEVTPQMLKRRELLRRLDVVGLRLGEAADALADGAVKRSQ
;
A
#
# COMPACT_ATOMS: atom_id res chain seq x y z
N SER A 1 -12.98 -26.20 21.06
CA SER A 1 -13.39 -24.80 21.19
C SER A 1 -12.90 -24.08 19.95
N LEU A 2 -13.78 -23.58 19.08
CA LEU A 2 -13.40 -22.75 17.93
C LEU A 2 -13.03 -21.37 18.47
N VAL A 3 -11.85 -21.29 19.12
CA VAL A 3 -11.23 -20.01 19.43
C VAL A 3 -10.59 -19.60 18.12
N THR A 4 -11.29 -18.74 17.36
CA THR A 4 -10.65 -18.05 16.24
C THR A 4 -9.39 -17.37 16.79
N PRO A 5 -8.23 -17.63 16.19
CA PRO A 5 -6.98 -17.23 16.83
C PRO A 5 -6.83 -15.69 16.93
N ILE A 6 -7.47 -14.93 16.02
CA ILE A 6 -7.64 -13.46 16.10
C ILE A 6 -9.04 -13.15 16.62
N ASP A 7 -9.18 -12.08 17.42
CA ASP A 7 -10.52 -11.59 17.75
C ASP A 7 -11.27 -11.14 16.48
N ARG A 8 -12.61 -11.23 16.50
CA ARG A 8 -13.41 -10.97 15.29
C ARG A 8 -13.33 -9.52 14.83
N GLU A 9 -13.07 -8.59 15.75
CA GLU A 9 -12.97 -7.17 15.43
C GLU A 9 -11.67 -6.87 14.68
N ASP A 10 -10.55 -7.43 15.15
CA ASP A 10 -9.24 -7.28 14.52
C ASP A 10 -9.20 -7.97 13.15
N LEU A 11 -9.76 -9.17 13.02
CA LEU A 11 -9.87 -9.84 11.72
C LEU A 11 -10.70 -9.01 10.73
N PHE A 12 -11.80 -8.43 11.20
CA PHE A 12 -12.65 -7.57 10.38
C PHE A 12 -11.96 -6.26 10.00
N ARG A 13 -11.19 -5.66 10.92
CA ARG A 13 -10.40 -4.46 10.65
C ARG A 13 -9.31 -4.74 9.61
N LEU A 14 -8.56 -5.82 9.77
CA LEU A 14 -7.52 -6.25 8.83
C LEU A 14 -8.12 -6.52 7.44
N SER A 15 -9.20 -7.31 7.37
CA SER A 15 -9.88 -7.60 6.11
C SER A 15 -10.33 -6.32 5.39
N ARG A 16 -10.93 -5.37 6.12
CA ARG A 16 -11.35 -4.10 5.54
C ARG A 16 -10.16 -3.28 5.02
N SER A 17 -9.07 -3.21 5.78
CA SER A 17 -7.89 -2.46 5.35
C SER A 17 -7.23 -3.08 4.11
N ILE A 18 -7.24 -4.41 3.98
CA ILE A 18 -6.78 -5.10 2.75
C ILE A 18 -7.71 -4.78 1.57
N ASP A 19 -9.03 -4.83 1.77
CA ASP A 19 -9.99 -4.45 0.73
C ASP A 19 -9.78 -3.00 0.27
N ASP A 20 -9.52 -2.07 1.18
CA ASP A 20 -9.21 -0.68 0.86
C ASP A 20 -7.95 -0.56 -0.03
N VAL A 21 -6.92 -1.39 0.19
CA VAL A 21 -5.74 -1.45 -0.69
C VAL A 21 -6.12 -1.91 -2.08
N LEU A 22 -6.87 -3.01 -2.19
CA LEU A 22 -7.26 -3.61 -3.46
C LEU A 22 -8.19 -2.70 -4.28
N ASP A 23 -9.10 -1.99 -3.63
CA ASP A 23 -10.00 -1.05 -4.30
C ASP A 23 -9.23 0.17 -4.82
N ASN A 24 -8.29 0.72 -4.05
CA ASN A 24 -7.47 1.84 -4.53
C ASN A 24 -6.48 1.43 -5.64
N LEU A 25 -5.93 0.22 -5.59
CA LEU A 25 -5.15 -0.35 -6.69
C LEU A 25 -5.98 -0.48 -7.97
N ARG A 26 -7.21 -0.99 -7.84
CA ARG A 26 -8.14 -1.13 -8.97
C ARG A 26 -8.50 0.23 -9.57
N ASP A 27 -8.75 1.22 -8.72
CA ASP A 27 -9.01 2.58 -9.17
C ASP A 27 -7.78 3.19 -9.87
N PHE A 28 -6.57 2.98 -9.34
CA PHE A 28 -5.34 3.39 -10.01
C PHE A 28 -5.20 2.77 -11.41
N VAL A 29 -5.37 1.46 -11.56
CA VAL A 29 -5.28 0.77 -12.86
C VAL A 29 -6.33 1.29 -13.83
N ARG A 30 -7.57 1.49 -13.35
CA ARG A 30 -8.66 2.02 -14.16
C ARG A 30 -8.38 3.45 -14.62
N GLU A 31 -7.88 4.30 -13.74
CA GLU A 31 -7.55 5.69 -14.07
C GLU A 31 -6.35 5.79 -15.00
N PHE A 32 -5.33 4.94 -14.81
CA PHE A 32 -4.20 4.83 -15.73
C PHE A 32 -4.64 4.57 -17.17
N ASP A 33 -5.54 3.60 -17.36
CA ASP A 33 -6.13 3.27 -18.67
C ASP A 33 -6.96 4.44 -19.22
N LEU A 34 -7.86 5.01 -18.41
CA LEU A 34 -8.73 6.11 -18.83
C LEU A 34 -7.96 7.38 -19.22
N LEU A 35 -6.90 7.70 -18.48
CA LEU A 35 -6.05 8.86 -18.74
C LEU A 35 -5.11 8.64 -19.93
N ARG A 36 -4.94 7.39 -20.40
CA ARG A 36 -4.07 7.03 -21.53
C ARG A 36 -2.66 7.57 -21.35
N VAL A 37 -2.08 7.29 -20.18
CA VAL A 37 -0.69 7.62 -19.87
C VAL A 37 0.17 6.45 -20.34
N ASP A 38 1.30 6.74 -20.99
CA ASP A 38 2.23 5.69 -21.41
C ASP A 38 2.95 5.08 -20.20
N CYS A 39 3.22 3.78 -20.24
CA CYS A 39 3.95 3.10 -19.16
C CYS A 39 5.33 3.71 -18.90
N SER A 40 5.96 4.34 -19.90
CA SER A 40 7.23 5.06 -19.76
C SER A 40 7.15 6.30 -18.88
N GLU A 41 5.93 6.79 -18.61
CA GLU A 41 5.68 7.95 -17.76
C GLU A 41 5.27 7.58 -16.33
N LEU A 42 5.22 6.29 -16.02
CA LEU A 42 5.00 5.79 -14.67
C LEU A 42 6.24 5.99 -13.79
N PHE A 43 6.04 5.78 -12.49
CA PHE A 43 7.04 5.98 -11.46
C PHE A 43 7.54 4.62 -10.96
N PRO A 44 8.51 3.99 -11.66
CA PRO A 44 8.89 2.60 -11.41
C PRO A 44 9.28 2.36 -9.95
N GLY A 45 10.04 3.28 -9.34
CA GLY A 45 10.43 3.12 -7.93
C GLY A 45 9.24 3.12 -6.95
N ILE A 46 8.13 3.79 -7.27
CA ILE A 46 6.91 3.75 -6.43
C ILE A 46 6.19 2.42 -6.63
N LEU A 47 6.13 1.92 -7.87
CA LEU A 47 5.50 0.65 -8.19
C LEU A 47 6.27 -0.54 -7.61
N GLU A 48 7.61 -0.50 -7.66
CA GLU A 48 8.49 -1.49 -7.02
C GLU A 48 8.28 -1.50 -5.50
N ALA A 49 8.28 -0.32 -4.85
CA ALA A 49 8.02 -0.25 -3.42
C ALA A 49 6.61 -0.74 -3.05
N LEU A 50 5.63 -0.52 -3.93
CA LEU A 50 4.27 -1.02 -3.74
C LEU A 50 4.21 -2.55 -3.86
N GLU A 51 4.88 -3.14 -4.85
CA GLU A 51 5.02 -4.58 -5.01
C GLU A 51 5.72 -5.21 -3.79
N ASP A 52 6.90 -4.70 -3.42
CA ASP A 52 7.64 -5.12 -2.22
C ASP A 52 6.75 -5.05 -0.97
N GLY A 53 5.96 -3.98 -0.83
CA GLY A 53 5.08 -3.76 0.31
C GLY A 53 3.91 -4.75 0.37
N LEU A 54 3.31 -5.09 -0.78
CA LEU A 54 2.23 -6.07 -0.89
C LEU A 54 2.74 -7.48 -0.60
N ASP A 55 3.91 -7.84 -1.10
CA ASP A 55 4.54 -9.14 -0.84
C ASP A 55 4.84 -9.32 0.65
N ASN A 56 5.42 -8.30 1.30
CA ASN A 56 5.66 -8.31 2.74
C ASN A 56 4.35 -8.44 3.55
N LEU A 57 3.27 -7.77 3.11
CA LEU A 57 1.95 -7.86 3.76
C LEU A 57 1.36 -9.27 3.60
N ALA A 58 1.48 -9.87 2.42
CA ALA A 58 1.00 -11.21 2.13
C ALA A 58 1.75 -12.27 2.95
N GLU A 59 3.08 -12.21 3.00
CA GLU A 59 3.89 -13.11 3.82
C GLU A 59 3.55 -12.97 5.31
N ALA A 60 3.33 -11.74 5.79
CA ALA A 60 2.92 -11.49 7.16
C ALA A 60 1.54 -12.08 7.48
N LEU A 61 0.62 -12.07 6.51
CA LEU A 61 -0.72 -12.63 6.65
C LEU A 61 -0.68 -14.16 6.74
N GLU A 62 0.14 -14.81 5.93
CA GLU A 62 0.38 -16.26 6.00
C GLU A 62 0.92 -16.65 7.39
N LYS A 63 1.92 -15.92 7.88
CA LYS A 63 2.48 -16.14 9.23
C LYS A 63 1.48 -15.88 10.35
N LEU A 64 0.52 -14.97 10.18
CA LEU A 64 -0.48 -14.69 11.21
C LEU A 64 -1.40 -15.89 11.50
N GLU A 65 -1.60 -16.77 10.52
CA GLU A 65 -2.37 -18.00 10.68
C GLU A 65 -1.56 -19.09 11.40
N GLU A 66 -0.28 -19.25 11.04
CA GLU A 66 0.60 -20.31 11.53
C GLU A 66 1.33 -19.94 12.82
N GLU A 67 2.05 -18.81 12.82
CA GLU A 67 2.98 -18.34 13.86
C GLU A 67 2.82 -16.82 14.09
N PRO A 68 1.82 -16.38 14.88
CA PRO A 68 1.46 -14.96 15.00
C PRO A 68 2.59 -14.04 15.47
N GLU A 69 3.54 -14.56 16.25
CA GLU A 69 4.72 -13.81 16.69
C GLU A 69 5.66 -13.46 15.52
N GLU A 70 5.68 -14.28 14.47
CA GLU A 70 6.49 -14.07 13.26
C GLU A 70 5.82 -13.18 12.20
N ALA A 71 4.56 -12.80 12.39
CA ALA A 71 3.86 -11.89 11.48
C ALA A 71 4.33 -10.42 11.63
N SER A 72 4.81 -10.04 12.82
CA SER A 72 5.19 -8.65 13.13
C SER A 72 6.36 -8.12 12.28
N PRO A 73 7.44 -8.89 12.02
CA PRO A 73 8.51 -8.48 11.09
C PRO A 73 8.00 -8.15 9.68
N GLY A 74 7.11 -8.97 9.12
CA GLY A 74 6.55 -8.74 7.79
C GLY A 74 5.64 -7.50 7.75
N ALA A 75 4.82 -7.31 8.79
CA ALA A 75 4.01 -6.08 8.95
C ALA A 75 4.89 -4.82 8.95
N LEU A 76 6.01 -4.86 9.70
CA LEU A 76 6.95 -3.75 9.77
C LEU A 76 7.67 -3.51 8.44
N ALA A 77 8.00 -4.57 7.70
CA ALA A 77 8.57 -4.46 6.36
C ALA A 77 7.59 -3.80 5.38
N ALA A 78 6.31 -4.21 5.36
CA ALA A 78 5.28 -3.56 4.57
C ALA A 78 5.12 -2.07 4.97
N LYS A 79 5.17 -1.75 6.26
CA LYS A 79 5.12 -0.37 6.75
C LYS A 79 6.30 0.47 6.26
N LYS A 80 7.49 -0.11 6.19
CA LYS A 80 8.69 0.54 5.67
C LYS A 80 8.52 0.90 4.19
N GLU A 81 7.96 0.00 3.39
CA GLU A 81 7.69 0.27 1.98
C GLU A 81 6.61 1.34 1.77
N CYS A 82 5.55 1.38 2.61
CA CYS A 82 4.61 2.51 2.64
C CYS A 82 5.32 3.86 2.85
N ASN A 83 6.28 3.93 3.78
CA ASN A 83 7.05 5.14 4.02
C ASN A 83 7.95 5.49 2.81
N ARG A 84 8.51 4.48 2.13
CA ARG A 84 9.27 4.67 0.90
C ARG A 84 8.41 5.19 -0.25
N ILE A 85 7.20 4.65 -0.44
CA ILE A 85 6.20 5.15 -1.40
C ILE A 85 5.91 6.63 -1.13
N ARG A 86 5.64 7.00 0.13
CA ARG A 86 5.37 8.39 0.51
C ARG A 86 6.53 9.32 0.16
N TYR A 87 7.75 8.90 0.46
CA TYR A 87 8.96 9.67 0.14
C TYR A 87 9.15 9.85 -1.37
N LEU A 88 9.03 8.77 -2.15
CA LEU A 88 9.17 8.80 -3.60
C LEU A 88 8.07 9.64 -4.27
N TYR A 89 6.82 9.56 -3.77
CA TYR A 89 5.74 10.43 -4.21
C TYR A 89 6.08 11.91 -4.02
N GLN A 90 6.62 12.29 -2.85
CA GLN A 90 6.98 13.68 -2.56
C GLN A 90 8.05 14.22 -3.50
N GLN A 91 9.01 13.37 -3.89
CA GLN A 91 10.03 13.73 -4.89
C GLN A 91 9.41 13.85 -6.29
N ALA A 92 8.70 12.81 -6.73
CA ALA A 92 8.14 12.76 -8.07
C ALA A 92 7.11 13.87 -8.32
N VAL A 93 6.30 14.23 -7.32
CA VAL A 93 5.34 15.34 -7.46
C VAL A 93 6.05 16.70 -7.52
N ALA A 94 7.18 16.86 -6.82
CA ALA A 94 7.99 18.08 -6.91
C ALA A 94 8.59 18.21 -8.31
N GLU A 95 9.13 17.12 -8.87
CA GLU A 95 9.67 17.09 -10.24
C GLU A 95 8.59 17.42 -11.29
N VAL A 96 7.41 16.79 -11.20
CA VAL A 96 6.30 17.06 -12.12
C VAL A 96 5.83 18.51 -12.04
N LEU A 97 5.87 19.13 -10.85
CA LEU A 97 5.44 20.52 -10.65
C LEU A 97 6.54 21.56 -10.96
N ASP A 98 7.79 21.13 -11.16
CA ASP A 98 8.90 21.99 -11.60
C ASP A 98 8.94 22.11 -13.14
N GLU A 99 8.13 21.33 -13.86
CA GLU A 99 8.00 21.45 -15.32
C GLU A 99 7.57 22.88 -15.72
N PRO A 100 8.19 23.48 -16.76
CA PRO A 100 8.02 24.89 -17.09
C PRO A 100 6.61 25.24 -17.62
N GLU A 101 5.89 24.25 -18.13
CA GLU A 101 4.57 24.43 -18.73
C GLU A 101 3.56 23.46 -18.12
N VAL A 102 2.39 23.99 -17.75
CA VAL A 102 1.27 23.16 -17.31
C VAL A 102 0.62 22.52 -18.52
N THR A 103 0.89 21.23 -18.72
CA THR A 103 0.32 20.45 -19.82
C THR A 103 -0.76 19.48 -19.33
N PRO A 104 -1.68 19.02 -20.19
CA PRO A 104 -2.60 17.93 -19.84
C PRO A 104 -1.85 16.67 -19.37
N GLN A 105 -0.66 16.40 -19.92
CA GLN A 105 0.13 15.24 -19.53
C GLN A 105 0.71 15.37 -18.12
N MET A 106 1.21 16.54 -17.76
CA MET A 106 1.65 16.87 -16.40
C MET A 106 0.52 16.65 -15.39
N LEU A 107 -0.70 17.10 -15.71
CA LEU A 107 -1.88 16.92 -14.84
C LEU A 107 -2.24 15.44 -14.65
N LYS A 108 -2.19 14.64 -15.73
CA LYS A 108 -2.43 13.18 -15.66
C LYS A 108 -1.39 12.47 -14.80
N ARG A 109 -0.10 12.75 -15.01
CA ARG A 109 1.00 12.19 -14.21
C ARG A 109 0.85 12.54 -12.74
N ARG A 110 0.50 13.79 -12.43
CA ARG A 110 0.23 14.23 -11.05
C ARG A 110 -0.97 13.50 -10.42
N GLU A 111 -2.05 13.27 -11.17
CA GLU A 111 -3.21 12.54 -10.65
C GLU A 111 -2.84 11.09 -10.34
N LEU A 112 -2.12 10.41 -11.24
CA LEU A 112 -1.66 9.04 -11.01
C LEU A 112 -0.68 8.92 -9.85
N LEU A 113 0.24 9.88 -9.68
CA LEU A 113 1.08 9.99 -8.48
C LEU A 113 0.24 10.06 -7.21
N ARG A 114 -0.79 10.92 -7.23
CA ARG A 114 -1.65 11.10 -6.07
C ARG A 114 -2.39 9.81 -5.72
N ARG A 115 -2.83 9.03 -6.72
CA ARG A 115 -3.45 7.71 -6.51
C ARG A 115 -2.49 6.72 -5.88
N LEU A 116 -1.26 6.63 -6.38
CA LEU A 116 -0.24 5.75 -5.79
C LEU A 116 0.08 6.12 -4.33
N ASP A 117 0.10 7.41 -3.99
CA ASP A 117 0.25 7.86 -2.59
C ASP A 117 -0.93 7.42 -1.71
N VAL A 118 -2.17 7.42 -2.23
CA VAL A 118 -3.32 6.86 -1.50
C VAL A 118 -3.18 5.36 -1.31
N VAL A 119 -2.76 4.62 -2.34
CA VAL A 119 -2.53 3.16 -2.21
C VAL A 119 -1.48 2.89 -1.14
N GLY A 120 -0.36 3.62 -1.16
CA GLY A 120 0.68 3.50 -0.13
C GLY A 120 0.17 3.78 1.28
N LEU A 121 -0.69 4.79 1.45
CA LEU A 121 -1.36 5.05 2.73
C LEU A 121 -2.21 3.86 3.19
N ARG A 122 -3.05 3.29 2.31
CA ARG A 122 -3.89 2.11 2.64
C ARG A 122 -3.06 0.89 2.96
N LEU A 123 -1.94 0.69 2.26
CA LEU A 123 -0.99 -0.37 2.57
C LEU A 123 -0.44 -0.20 3.99
N GLY A 124 -0.08 1.03 4.37
CA GLY A 124 0.36 1.35 5.72
C GLY A 124 -0.69 1.09 6.79
N GLU A 125 -1.96 1.37 6.52
CA GLU A 125 -3.08 1.07 7.44
C GLU A 125 -3.32 -0.44 7.57
N ALA A 126 -3.20 -1.20 6.48
CA ALA A 126 -3.30 -2.66 6.50
C ALA A 126 -2.14 -3.29 7.30
N ALA A 127 -0.92 -2.78 7.12
CA ALA A 127 0.25 -3.20 7.90
C ALA A 127 0.07 -2.93 9.40
N ASP A 128 -0.46 -1.75 9.78
CA ASP A 128 -0.73 -1.42 11.18
C ASP A 128 -1.81 -2.35 11.77
N ALA A 129 -2.90 -2.60 11.04
CA ALA A 129 -3.96 -3.51 11.48
C ALA A 129 -3.44 -4.94 11.68
N LEU A 130 -2.53 -5.40 10.82
CA LEU A 130 -1.89 -6.71 10.94
C LEU A 130 -0.98 -6.79 12.17
N ALA A 131 -0.14 -5.76 12.38
CA ALA A 131 0.74 -5.69 13.54
C ALA A 131 -0.05 -5.65 14.86
N ASP A 132 -1.13 -4.88 14.94
CA ASP A 132 -2.00 -4.81 16.11
C ASP A 132 -2.63 -6.18 16.43
N GLY A 133 -3.12 -6.87 15.39
CA GLY A 133 -3.67 -8.22 15.51
C GLY A 133 -2.65 -9.28 15.96
N ALA A 134 -1.38 -9.12 15.55
CA ALA A 134 -0.27 -9.98 15.97
C ALA A 134 0.16 -9.73 17.42
N VAL A 135 0.35 -8.46 17.82
CA VAL A 135 0.83 -8.09 19.17
C VAL A 135 -0.15 -8.52 20.26
N LYS A 136 -1.46 -8.38 20.04
CA LYS A 136 -2.49 -8.83 20.99
C LYS A 136 -2.46 -10.34 21.27
N ARG A 137 -1.78 -11.14 20.45
CA ARG A 137 -1.57 -12.58 20.70
C ARG A 137 -0.27 -12.94 21.40
N SER A 138 0.71 -12.04 21.38
CA SER A 138 2.00 -12.25 22.05
C SER A 138 1.97 -11.96 23.56
N GLN A 139 0.83 -11.51 24.08
CA GLN A 139 0.58 -11.23 25.51
C GLN A 139 -0.37 -12.26 26.12
#